data_AF-A0A9D2HHZ3-F1
#
_entry.id   AF-A0A9D2HHZ3-F1
#
_cell.length_a   1.000
_cell.length_b   1.000
_cell.length_c   1.000
_cell.angle_alpha   90.00
_cell.angle_beta   90.00
_cell.angle_gamma   90.00
#
_symmetry.space_group_name_H-M   'P 1'
#
loop_
_entity.id
_entity.type
_entity.pdbx_description
1 polymer ?
#
loop_
_entity_poly.entity_id
_entity_poly.type
_entity_poly.pdbx_seq_one_letter_code
_entity_poly.pdbx_strand_id
1 'polypeptide(L)'
;IKSCTFMISDGIMPSNEGRGYVLRRLLRRAARHGRLLGIEGKFLADLSKTVIALSKDGYPELEEKQAMILKVLTEEEDKFNRTIDQGLSILADMEEDMKKQGITTLSGENTFKLYDTYGFPVDLTKEILEERSFAVDEEGFKACMEEQKKKARAARKTTNYMGADVTVYQSIDPKLTTEFVGYDTLTADSVITALTTDTELVEALTDGQTGTIVTEQTPFYATMGGQQGDKGVIVSKSGEFQVEDTIKLQGGKVGHVGKMVKGMFQVGETVTLKVCEKNRLATGKNHSATHLLQKALRIVLGDHVEQAGSYVDADRLRFDFTHFSAMTPDEIKRVEDIVNEEILASLPVKTEIMSLEEAKKTGAMALFGEKYGEKVRVVRMGDFSTELCGGTHVGNTGSISAFKILSESGIAAGVRRIEALTADGLMNHYKEEESELHAAAAAAKTTPAELTKKIETMLEEIKALHAENEKLKSKLAKDSLGDVMDQVKEVKGVKVLAAQADGVDMNGLRNLGDQLKDKLGEGVIVLASVTDGKVNLMATATDGALKQGVHAGNLIKAIAGLVGGGGGGRPNMAQAGGKNPEGVQAALEKAVETVESQIQ
;
A
#
# COMPACT_ATOMS: atom_id res chain seq x y z
N ILE A 1 27.52 0.15 -15.71
CA ILE A 1 28.10 0.65 -14.44
C ILE A 1 28.51 2.11 -14.56
N LYS A 2 29.51 2.48 -15.37
CA LYS A 2 29.87 3.91 -15.60
C LYS A 2 28.65 4.80 -15.86
N SER A 3 27.80 4.44 -16.83
CA SER A 3 26.58 5.20 -17.12
C SER A 3 25.64 5.30 -15.91
N CYS A 4 25.45 4.22 -15.14
CA CYS A 4 24.61 4.23 -13.95
C CYS A 4 25.15 5.20 -12.88
N THR A 5 26.47 5.21 -12.65
CA THR A 5 27.15 6.11 -11.71
C THR A 5 26.90 7.57 -12.06
N PHE A 6 27.07 7.94 -13.33
CA PHE A 6 26.83 9.30 -13.80
C PHE A 6 25.34 9.69 -13.73
N MET A 7 24.44 8.80 -14.18
CA MET A 7 23.00 9.07 -14.12
C MET A 7 22.52 9.33 -12.68
N ILE A 8 23.01 8.56 -11.69
CA ILE A 8 22.64 8.77 -10.29
C ILE A 8 23.24 10.08 -9.76
N SER A 9 24.47 10.42 -10.17
CA SER A 9 25.08 11.71 -9.84
C SER A 9 24.24 12.89 -10.36
N ASP A 10 23.66 12.75 -11.54
CA ASP A 10 22.76 13.74 -12.15
C ASP A 10 21.37 13.79 -11.50
N GLY A 11 21.14 13.05 -10.41
CA GLY A 11 19.88 13.00 -9.67
C GLY A 11 18.84 12.04 -10.27
N ILE A 12 19.20 11.23 -11.27
CA ILE A 12 18.27 10.25 -11.83
C ILE A 12 18.12 9.09 -10.84
N MET A 13 16.90 8.90 -10.34
CA MET A 13 16.57 7.81 -9.43
C MET A 13 15.91 6.63 -10.15
N PRO A 14 16.15 5.38 -9.73
CA PRO A 14 15.50 4.19 -10.31
C PRO A 14 13.97 4.25 -10.20
N SER A 15 13.27 4.17 -11.34
CA SER A 15 11.80 4.23 -11.39
C SER A 15 11.24 3.31 -12.48
N ASN A 16 9.91 3.21 -12.57
CA ASN A 16 9.23 2.42 -13.61
C ASN A 16 9.05 3.18 -14.94
N GLU A 17 9.36 4.48 -14.99
CA GLU A 17 9.05 5.32 -16.16
C GLU A 17 10.19 6.31 -16.48
N GLY A 18 10.22 6.82 -17.72
CA GLY A 18 11.14 7.89 -18.14
C GLY A 18 12.62 7.54 -17.97
N ARG A 19 13.42 8.49 -17.45
CA ARG A 19 14.88 8.32 -17.28
C ARG A 19 15.23 7.30 -16.19
N GLY A 20 14.41 7.20 -15.16
CA GLY A 20 14.60 6.23 -14.06
C GLY A 20 14.41 4.79 -14.52
N TYR A 21 13.53 4.54 -15.49
CA TYR A 21 13.41 3.24 -16.17
C TYR A 21 14.70 2.85 -16.88
N VAL A 22 15.30 3.79 -17.63
CA VAL A 22 16.56 3.54 -18.35
C VAL A 22 17.70 3.22 -17.38
N LEU A 23 17.81 3.96 -16.27
CA LEU A 23 18.79 3.67 -15.22
C LEU A 23 18.62 2.25 -14.67
N ARG A 24 17.39 1.89 -14.31
CA ARG A 24 17.05 0.57 -13.78
C ARG A 24 17.39 -0.53 -14.78
N ARG A 25 17.09 -0.34 -16.07
CA ARG A 25 17.44 -1.29 -17.14
C ARG A 25 18.95 -1.52 -17.21
N LEU A 26 19.75 -0.45 -17.26
CA LEU A 26 21.21 -0.53 -17.33
C LEU A 26 21.82 -1.21 -16.10
N LEU A 27 21.29 -0.91 -14.91
CA LEU A 27 21.73 -1.50 -13.65
C LEU A 27 21.48 -3.00 -13.62
N ARG A 28 20.25 -3.43 -13.94
CA ARG A 28 19.86 -4.85 -13.96
C ARG A 28 20.63 -5.65 -15.00
N ARG A 29 20.88 -5.07 -16.18
CA ARG A 29 21.74 -5.69 -17.21
C ARG A 29 23.18 -5.87 -16.70
N ALA A 30 23.75 -4.88 -16.01
CA ALA A 30 25.07 -5.00 -15.43
C ALA A 30 25.12 -6.09 -14.35
N ALA A 31 24.13 -6.13 -13.45
CA ALA A 31 24.02 -7.17 -12.42
C ALA A 31 23.93 -8.59 -13.03
N ARG A 32 23.11 -8.78 -14.07
CA ARG A 32 23.02 -10.06 -14.80
C ARG A 32 24.37 -10.49 -15.37
N HIS A 33 25.09 -9.58 -16.05
CA HIS A 33 26.40 -9.92 -16.61
C HIS A 33 27.41 -10.29 -15.52
N GLY A 34 27.37 -9.63 -14.36
CA GLY A 34 28.20 -10.02 -13.21
C GLY A 34 27.92 -11.46 -12.76
N ARG A 35 26.64 -11.85 -12.69
CA ARG A 35 26.24 -13.24 -12.37
C ARG A 35 26.73 -14.25 -13.41
N LEU A 36 26.62 -13.93 -14.70
CA LEU A 36 27.14 -14.79 -15.78
C LEU A 36 28.66 -14.98 -15.71
N LEU A 37 29.38 -13.99 -15.18
CA LEU A 37 30.83 -14.06 -14.95
C LEU A 37 31.21 -14.80 -13.66
N GLY A 38 30.23 -15.29 -12.88
CA GLY A 38 30.46 -15.97 -11.61
C GLY A 38 30.76 -15.03 -10.44
N ILE A 39 30.42 -13.73 -10.54
CA ILE A 39 30.54 -12.79 -9.42
C ILE A 39 29.38 -13.04 -8.47
N GLU A 40 29.68 -13.47 -7.25
CA GLU A 40 28.71 -13.65 -6.17
C GLU A 40 28.61 -12.39 -5.29
N GLY A 41 27.40 -12.09 -4.83
CA GLY A 41 27.15 -10.95 -3.96
C GLY A 41 26.97 -9.62 -4.71
N LYS A 42 27.23 -8.52 -4.01
CA LYS A 42 27.04 -7.15 -4.51
C LYS A 42 28.36 -6.63 -5.05
N PHE A 43 28.37 -6.09 -6.26
CA PHE A 43 29.61 -5.65 -6.89
C PHE A 43 29.47 -4.34 -7.67
N LEU A 44 28.23 -3.89 -7.95
CA LEU A 44 28.01 -2.67 -8.71
C LEU A 44 28.48 -1.43 -7.94
N ALA A 45 28.23 -1.38 -6.64
CA ALA A 45 28.68 -0.30 -5.76
C ALA A 45 30.21 -0.25 -5.70
N ASP A 46 30.89 -1.39 -5.53
CA ASP A 46 32.35 -1.43 -5.46
C ASP A 46 33.02 -1.02 -6.78
N LEU A 47 32.50 -1.48 -7.92
CA LEU A 47 32.99 -1.04 -9.23
C LEU A 47 32.73 0.44 -9.47
N SER A 48 31.64 1.00 -8.93
CA SER A 48 31.37 2.43 -9.05
C SER A 48 32.38 3.29 -8.29
N LYS A 49 32.98 2.81 -7.19
CA LYS A 49 34.09 3.51 -6.50
C LYS A 49 35.26 3.74 -7.45
N THR A 50 35.61 2.73 -8.26
CA THR A 50 36.65 2.85 -9.29
C THR A 50 36.27 3.86 -10.38
N VAL A 51 35.00 3.88 -10.80
CA VAL A 51 34.52 4.86 -11.78
C VAL A 51 34.65 6.30 -11.24
N ILE A 52 34.25 6.52 -9.98
CA ILE A 52 34.34 7.82 -9.31
C ILE A 52 35.82 8.25 -9.21
N ALA A 53 36.69 7.36 -8.72
CA ALA A 53 38.12 7.63 -8.59
C ALA A 53 38.79 8.04 -9.92
N LEU A 54 38.39 7.42 -11.04
CA LEU A 54 38.94 7.71 -12.37
C LEU A 54 38.33 8.96 -13.04
N SER A 55 37.19 9.45 -12.57
CA SER A 55 36.43 10.50 -13.25
C SER A 55 36.31 11.80 -12.45
N LYS A 56 36.62 11.80 -11.15
CA LYS A 56 36.40 12.93 -10.24
C LYS A 56 37.12 14.22 -10.63
N ASP A 57 38.29 14.12 -11.29
CA ASP A 57 39.06 15.30 -11.71
C ASP A 57 38.31 16.14 -12.77
N GLY A 58 37.46 15.51 -13.58
CA GLY A 58 36.61 16.17 -14.57
C GLY A 58 35.15 16.37 -14.13
N TYR A 59 34.72 15.68 -13.08
CA TYR A 59 33.34 15.62 -12.60
C TYR A 59 33.31 15.55 -11.05
N PRO A 60 33.59 16.67 -10.35
CA PRO A 60 33.66 16.70 -8.89
C PRO A 60 32.39 16.23 -8.18
N GLU A 61 31.23 16.43 -8.81
CA GLU A 61 29.91 16.03 -8.30
C GLU A 61 29.82 14.52 -8.00
N LEU A 62 30.64 13.69 -8.65
CA LEU A 62 30.72 12.26 -8.39
C LEU A 62 31.29 11.95 -7.00
N GLU A 63 32.27 12.74 -6.53
CA GLU A 63 32.86 12.60 -5.21
C GLU A 63 31.90 13.17 -4.15
N GLU A 64 31.29 14.33 -4.41
CA GLU A 64 30.29 14.94 -3.54
C GLU A 64 29.09 14.02 -3.28
N LYS A 65 28.60 13.34 -4.32
CA LYS A 65 27.43 12.45 -4.25
C LYS A 65 27.78 10.98 -4.08
N GLN A 66 29.04 10.64 -3.78
CA GLN A 66 29.50 9.25 -3.70
C GLN A 66 28.64 8.39 -2.78
N ALA A 67 28.31 8.87 -1.57
CA ALA A 67 27.51 8.12 -0.61
C ALA A 67 26.13 7.75 -1.17
N MET A 68 25.46 8.69 -1.84
CA MET A 68 24.17 8.48 -2.49
C MET A 68 24.29 7.46 -3.63
N ILE A 69 25.28 7.63 -4.51
CA ILE A 69 25.51 6.72 -5.65
C ILE A 69 25.68 5.28 -5.16
N LEU A 70 26.54 5.08 -4.16
CA LEU A 70 26.79 3.76 -3.59
C LEU A 70 25.52 3.17 -2.97
N LYS A 71 24.76 3.97 -2.22
CA LYS A 71 23.54 3.50 -1.55
C LYS A 71 22.46 3.09 -2.57
N VAL A 72 22.23 3.90 -3.60
CA VAL A 72 21.25 3.62 -4.67
C VAL A 72 21.62 2.36 -5.45
N LEU A 73 22.89 2.21 -5.85
CA LEU A 73 23.36 1.01 -6.55
C LEU A 73 23.20 -0.24 -5.68
N THR A 74 23.59 -0.17 -4.41
CA THR A 74 23.48 -1.28 -3.45
C THR A 74 22.03 -1.71 -3.27
N GLU A 75 21.11 -0.77 -3.05
CA GLU A 75 19.71 -1.12 -2.78
C GLU A 75 18.99 -1.67 -4.02
N GLU A 76 19.23 -1.13 -5.21
CA GLU A 76 18.63 -1.70 -6.42
C GLU A 76 19.25 -3.04 -6.80
N GLU A 77 20.55 -3.24 -6.57
CA GLU A 77 21.21 -4.54 -6.74
C GLU A 77 20.61 -5.57 -5.77
N ASP A 78 20.34 -5.19 -4.52
CA ASP A 78 19.67 -6.04 -3.53
C ASP A 78 18.25 -6.42 -3.95
N LYS A 79 17.44 -5.43 -4.35
CA LYS A 79 16.07 -5.68 -4.81
C LYS A 79 16.05 -6.62 -6.02
N PHE A 80 16.97 -6.41 -6.96
CA PHE A 80 17.08 -7.24 -8.14
C PHE A 80 17.59 -8.65 -7.82
N ASN A 81 18.61 -8.79 -6.97
CA ASN A 81 19.12 -10.08 -6.54
C ASN A 81 18.05 -10.94 -5.84
N ARG A 82 17.08 -10.32 -5.13
CA ARG A 82 15.96 -11.06 -4.52
C ARG A 82 14.99 -11.66 -5.53
N THR A 83 14.80 -11.02 -6.69
CA THR A 83 13.79 -11.43 -7.67
C THR A 83 14.38 -12.16 -8.89
N ILE A 84 15.69 -12.02 -9.12
CA ILE A 84 16.35 -12.55 -10.31
C ILE A 84 16.37 -14.09 -10.33
N ASP A 85 16.67 -14.75 -9.21
CA ASP A 85 16.83 -16.20 -9.19
C ASP A 85 15.48 -16.91 -9.48
N GLN A 86 14.41 -16.41 -8.87
CA GLN A 86 13.05 -16.89 -9.12
C GLN A 86 12.62 -16.60 -10.57
N GLY A 87 12.86 -15.38 -11.06
CA GLY A 87 12.49 -15.01 -12.43
C GLY A 87 13.26 -15.77 -13.51
N LEU A 88 14.57 -16.05 -13.30
CA LEU A 88 15.39 -16.86 -14.20
C LEU A 88 14.95 -18.32 -14.21
N SER A 89 14.60 -18.89 -13.05
CA SER A 89 14.06 -20.26 -12.98
C SER A 89 12.75 -20.37 -13.75
N ILE A 90 11.81 -19.44 -13.52
CA ILE A 90 10.51 -19.45 -14.20
C ILE A 90 10.67 -19.25 -15.71
N LEU A 91 11.57 -18.35 -16.14
CA LEU A 91 11.85 -18.16 -17.57
C LEU A 91 12.46 -19.42 -18.19
N ALA A 92 13.34 -20.12 -17.47
CA ALA A 92 13.91 -21.39 -17.94
C ALA A 92 12.84 -22.49 -18.10
N ASP A 93 11.89 -22.58 -17.16
CA ASP A 93 10.75 -23.51 -17.25
C ASP A 93 9.86 -23.17 -18.46
N MET A 94 9.54 -21.88 -18.65
CA MET A 94 8.76 -21.40 -19.81
C MET A 94 9.47 -21.70 -21.13
N GLU A 95 10.79 -21.55 -21.19
CA GLU A 95 11.59 -21.91 -22.36
C GLU A 95 11.57 -23.42 -22.65
N GLU A 96 11.61 -24.26 -21.62
CA GLU A 96 11.54 -25.71 -21.79
C GLU A 96 10.18 -26.12 -22.37
N ASP A 97 9.11 -25.50 -21.89
CA ASP A 97 7.76 -25.73 -22.40
C ASP A 97 7.60 -25.22 -23.84
N MET A 98 8.17 -24.06 -24.17
CA MET A 98 8.22 -23.55 -25.54
C MET A 98 8.95 -24.51 -26.48
N LYS A 99 10.08 -25.08 -26.05
CA LYS A 99 10.82 -26.10 -26.81
C LYS A 99 10.00 -27.37 -27.01
N LYS A 100 9.29 -27.83 -25.98
CA LYS A 100 8.38 -29.01 -26.06
C LYS A 100 7.24 -28.77 -27.05
N GLN A 101 6.73 -27.54 -27.12
CA GLN A 101 5.61 -27.16 -27.99
C GLN A 101 6.06 -26.73 -29.40
N GLY A 102 7.36 -26.58 -29.65
CA GLY A 102 7.91 -26.11 -30.93
C GLY A 102 7.61 -24.64 -31.21
N ILE A 103 7.35 -23.83 -30.19
CA ILE A 103 7.01 -22.42 -30.31
C ILE A 103 8.26 -21.57 -30.04
N THR A 104 8.54 -20.59 -30.89
CA THR A 104 9.72 -19.72 -30.79
C THR A 104 9.41 -18.35 -30.16
N THR A 105 8.15 -18.04 -29.87
CA THR A 105 7.71 -16.76 -29.32
C THR A 105 7.01 -16.94 -27.97
N LEU A 106 7.53 -16.30 -26.92
CA LEU A 106 6.89 -16.25 -25.61
C LEU A 106 5.66 -15.33 -25.68
N SER A 107 4.51 -15.81 -25.20
CA SER A 107 3.26 -15.04 -25.26
C SER A 107 3.34 -13.74 -24.45
N GLY A 108 2.55 -12.74 -24.88
CA GLY A 108 2.42 -11.48 -24.16
C GLY A 108 1.92 -11.65 -22.72
N GLU A 109 1.02 -12.61 -22.48
CA GLU A 109 0.51 -12.93 -21.14
C GLU A 109 1.59 -13.51 -20.21
N ASN A 110 2.42 -14.45 -20.70
CA ASN A 110 3.50 -15.02 -19.89
C ASN A 110 4.58 -13.97 -19.61
N THR A 111 4.88 -13.13 -20.61
CA THR A 111 5.78 -11.98 -20.45
C THR A 111 5.23 -10.99 -19.43
N PHE A 112 3.92 -10.71 -19.49
CA PHE A 112 3.23 -9.85 -18.52
C PHE A 112 3.24 -10.46 -17.12
N LYS A 113 3.05 -11.77 -16.98
CA LYS A 113 3.13 -12.48 -15.69
C LYS A 113 4.53 -12.41 -15.08
N LEU A 114 5.58 -12.61 -15.88
CA LEU A 114 6.97 -12.41 -15.44
C LEU A 114 7.19 -11.00 -14.91
N TYR A 115 6.68 -9.99 -15.62
CA TYR A 115 6.80 -8.59 -15.25
C TYR A 115 5.98 -8.19 -14.02
N ASP A 116 4.67 -8.46 -14.04
CA ASP A 116 3.70 -7.98 -13.06
C ASP A 116 3.69 -8.82 -11.78
N THR A 117 3.71 -10.14 -11.91
CA THR A 117 3.63 -11.06 -10.75
C THR A 117 4.98 -11.26 -10.09
N TYR A 118 6.05 -11.42 -10.87
CA TYR A 118 7.37 -11.80 -10.37
C TYR A 118 8.40 -10.67 -10.42
N GLY A 119 8.02 -9.48 -10.92
CA GLY A 119 8.90 -8.32 -11.00
C GLY A 119 10.09 -8.50 -11.96
N PHE A 120 10.04 -9.49 -12.86
CA PHE A 120 11.11 -9.83 -13.77
C PHE A 120 11.07 -8.90 -15.00
N PRO A 121 12.17 -8.22 -15.35
CA PRO A 121 12.10 -7.12 -16.33
C PRO A 121 11.87 -7.63 -17.75
N VAL A 122 10.91 -7.04 -18.48
CA VAL A 122 10.62 -7.40 -19.89
C VAL A 122 11.85 -7.26 -20.80
N ASP A 123 12.67 -6.22 -20.59
CA ASP A 123 13.92 -6.04 -21.33
C ASP A 123 14.88 -7.21 -21.12
N LEU A 124 14.93 -7.75 -19.90
CA LEU A 124 15.81 -8.86 -19.55
C LEU A 124 15.29 -10.16 -20.14
N THR A 125 13.97 -10.38 -20.09
CA THR A 125 13.29 -11.50 -20.76
C THR A 125 13.62 -11.49 -22.26
N LYS A 126 13.50 -10.32 -22.90
CA LYS A 126 13.79 -10.16 -24.32
C LYS A 126 15.26 -10.44 -24.64
N GLU A 127 16.20 -9.84 -23.90
CA GLU A 127 17.64 -10.09 -24.08
C GLU A 127 18.01 -11.57 -23.90
N ILE A 128 17.46 -12.25 -22.88
CA ILE A 128 17.74 -13.69 -22.63
C ILE A 128 17.18 -14.57 -23.75
N LEU A 129 15.94 -14.31 -24.19
CA LEU A 129 15.31 -15.09 -25.25
C LEU A 129 16.02 -14.87 -26.60
N GLU A 130 16.39 -13.64 -26.93
CA GLU A 130 17.14 -13.32 -28.15
C GLU A 130 18.49 -14.05 -28.21
N GLU A 131 19.24 -14.09 -27.10
CA GLU A 131 20.50 -14.86 -27.00
C GLU A 131 20.31 -16.35 -27.29
N ARG A 132 19.09 -16.86 -27.08
CA ARG A 132 18.71 -18.27 -27.27
C ARG A 132 17.87 -18.50 -28.53
N SER A 133 17.80 -17.52 -29.43
CA SER A 133 17.02 -17.55 -30.69
C SER A 133 15.49 -17.67 -30.51
N PHE A 134 14.97 -17.20 -29.38
CA PHE A 134 13.54 -17.03 -29.09
C PHE A 134 13.14 -15.55 -29.16
N ALA A 135 11.84 -15.27 -29.26
CA ALA A 135 11.27 -13.93 -29.33
C ALA A 135 10.20 -13.72 -28.24
N VAL A 136 9.83 -12.46 -28.02
CA VAL A 136 8.72 -12.05 -27.14
C VAL A 136 7.60 -11.47 -27.99
N ASP A 137 6.35 -11.85 -27.72
CA ASP A 137 5.17 -11.18 -28.26
C ASP A 137 4.96 -9.82 -27.57
N GLU A 138 5.58 -8.79 -28.14
CA GLU A 138 5.49 -7.42 -27.64
C GLU A 138 4.09 -6.81 -27.79
N GLU A 139 3.33 -7.19 -28.81
CA GLU A 139 1.99 -6.66 -29.05
C GLU A 139 1.02 -7.19 -27.98
N GLY A 140 1.08 -8.50 -27.69
CA GLY A 140 0.33 -9.10 -26.61
C GLY A 140 0.69 -8.51 -25.24
N PHE A 141 1.98 -8.28 -24.96
CA PHE A 141 2.41 -7.63 -23.71
C PHE A 141 1.86 -6.19 -23.58
N LYS A 142 1.92 -5.40 -24.66
CA LYS A 142 1.35 -4.04 -24.70
C LYS A 142 -0.15 -4.06 -24.47
N ALA A 143 -0.88 -5.04 -25.04
CA ALA A 143 -2.31 -5.19 -24.81
C ALA A 143 -2.64 -5.44 -23.32
N CYS A 144 -1.91 -6.35 -22.66
CA CYS A 144 -2.06 -6.60 -21.21
C CYS A 144 -1.76 -5.35 -20.36
N MET A 145 -0.69 -4.61 -20.69
CA MET A 145 -0.34 -3.36 -20.01
C MET A 145 -1.42 -2.28 -20.16
N GLU A 146 -2.01 -2.14 -21.36
CA GLU A 146 -3.09 -1.18 -21.58
C GLU A 146 -4.39 -1.58 -20.86
N GLU A 147 -4.69 -2.87 -20.75
CA GLU A 147 -5.82 -3.36 -19.95
C GLU A 147 -5.64 -3.03 -18.46
N GLN A 148 -4.44 -3.25 -17.90
CA GLN A 148 -4.09 -2.90 -16.53
C GLN A 148 -4.20 -1.38 -16.28
N LYS A 149 -3.68 -0.56 -17.20
CA LYS A 149 -3.83 0.91 -17.12
C LYS A 149 -5.27 1.36 -17.18
N LYS A 150 -6.10 0.75 -18.04
CA LYS A 150 -7.55 1.06 -18.11
C LYS A 150 -8.25 0.71 -16.81
N LYS A 151 -7.96 -0.45 -16.21
CA LYS A 151 -8.49 -0.84 -14.88
C LYS A 151 -8.05 0.15 -13.79
N ALA A 152 -6.78 0.55 -13.76
CA ALA A 152 -6.25 1.54 -12.81
C ALA A 152 -6.85 2.95 -13.01
N ARG A 153 -7.08 3.38 -14.26
CA ARG A 153 -7.74 4.65 -14.59
C ARG A 153 -9.23 4.63 -14.23
N ALA A 154 -9.94 3.53 -14.46
CA ALA A 154 -11.33 3.36 -14.04
C ALA A 154 -11.47 3.44 -12.52
N ALA A 155 -10.52 2.87 -11.77
CA ALA A 155 -10.46 3.00 -10.30
C ALA A 155 -10.08 4.41 -9.82
N ARG A 156 -9.37 5.22 -10.62
CA ARG A 156 -9.07 6.64 -10.32
C ARG A 156 -10.19 7.62 -10.72
N LYS A 157 -10.99 7.30 -11.73
CA LYS A 157 -12.07 8.18 -12.22
C LYS A 157 -13.16 8.45 -11.17
N THR A 158 -13.28 7.60 -10.16
CA THR A 158 -14.20 7.81 -9.03
C THR A 158 -13.70 8.82 -8.00
N THR A 159 -12.47 9.35 -8.11
CA THR A 159 -11.91 10.26 -7.08
C THR A 159 -11.29 11.56 -7.58
N ASN A 160 -11.19 11.82 -8.89
CA ASN A 160 -10.73 13.12 -9.40
C ASN A 160 -11.52 13.53 -10.64
N TYR A 161 -12.46 14.46 -10.44
CA TYR A 161 -13.25 15.08 -11.50
C TYR A 161 -12.42 16.15 -12.21
N MET A 162 -11.36 15.77 -12.93
CA MET A 162 -10.70 16.66 -13.89
C MET A 162 -10.08 15.88 -15.06
N GLY A 163 -10.72 15.98 -16.23
CA GLY A 163 -10.05 15.81 -17.52
C GLY A 163 -10.80 14.97 -18.56
N ALA A 164 -11.20 15.64 -19.65
CA ALA A 164 -11.45 15.11 -20.99
C ALA A 164 -12.89 14.72 -21.40
N ASP A 165 -13.88 15.54 -21.05
CA ASP A 165 -15.10 15.70 -21.86
C ASP A 165 -15.24 17.19 -22.22
N VAL A 166 -15.98 17.53 -23.30
CA VAL A 166 -16.29 18.92 -23.68
C VAL A 166 -17.04 19.56 -22.52
N THR A 167 -16.33 20.27 -21.65
CA THR A 167 -16.93 20.94 -20.50
C THR A 167 -17.54 22.26 -20.94
N VAL A 168 -18.67 22.63 -20.34
CA VAL A 168 -19.36 23.92 -20.53
C VAL A 168 -18.42 25.13 -20.49
N TYR A 169 -17.30 25.02 -19.76
CA TYR A 169 -16.29 26.06 -19.61
C TYR A 169 -15.59 26.47 -20.92
N GLN A 170 -15.59 25.62 -21.95
CA GLN A 170 -15.03 25.98 -23.27
C GLN A 170 -15.89 26.99 -24.02
N SER A 171 -17.17 27.12 -23.63
CA SER A 171 -18.11 28.09 -24.21
C SER A 171 -17.95 29.49 -23.61
N ILE A 172 -17.15 29.66 -22.54
CA ILE A 172 -16.86 30.97 -21.95
C ILE A 172 -15.87 31.72 -22.84
N ASP A 173 -16.11 33.01 -23.09
CA ASP A 173 -15.25 33.84 -23.94
C ASP A 173 -13.76 33.71 -23.53
N PRO A 174 -12.87 33.28 -24.45
CA PRO A 174 -11.44 33.19 -24.20
C PRO A 174 -10.78 34.49 -23.76
N LYS A 175 -11.35 35.66 -24.10
CA LYS A 175 -10.84 36.99 -23.74
C LYS A 175 -11.06 37.35 -22.28
N LEU A 176 -12.04 36.73 -21.62
CA LEU A 176 -12.30 36.96 -20.21
C LEU A 176 -11.16 36.35 -19.38
N THR A 177 -10.71 37.12 -18.39
CA THR A 177 -9.67 36.74 -17.41
C THR A 177 -10.14 37.15 -16.02
N THR A 178 -9.58 36.52 -14.99
CA THR A 178 -9.87 36.88 -13.59
C THR A 178 -8.58 37.31 -12.90
N GLU A 179 -8.58 38.50 -12.30
CA GLU A 179 -7.48 38.97 -11.45
C GLU A 179 -7.59 38.36 -10.04
N PHE A 180 -6.50 37.74 -9.57
CA PHE A 180 -6.45 37.22 -8.21
C PHE A 180 -5.91 38.28 -7.24
N VAL A 181 -6.74 38.70 -6.29
CA VAL A 181 -6.40 39.70 -5.25
C VAL A 181 -6.31 39.07 -3.84
N GLY A 182 -6.41 37.75 -3.75
CA GLY A 182 -6.62 37.02 -2.50
C GLY A 182 -5.39 36.79 -1.62
N TYR A 183 -4.22 37.33 -1.98
CA TYR A 183 -3.03 37.24 -1.12
C TYR A 183 -3.14 38.13 0.11
N ASP A 184 -3.71 39.33 -0.05
CA ASP A 184 -3.76 40.36 0.99
C ASP A 184 -5.18 40.60 1.55
N THR A 185 -6.21 40.09 0.88
CA THR A 185 -7.61 40.22 1.31
C THR A 185 -8.41 38.92 1.16
N LEU A 186 -9.39 38.74 2.05
CA LEU A 186 -10.37 37.65 1.99
C LEU A 186 -11.74 38.11 1.48
N THR A 187 -11.88 39.41 1.19
CA THR A 187 -13.13 39.99 0.70
C THR A 187 -12.85 40.98 -0.42
N ALA A 188 -13.61 40.90 -1.51
CA ALA A 188 -13.55 41.88 -2.59
C ALA A 188 -14.91 41.99 -3.29
N ASP A 189 -15.24 43.18 -3.76
CA ASP A 189 -16.39 43.39 -4.65
C ASP A 189 -15.94 43.18 -6.10
N SER A 190 -16.72 42.47 -6.91
CA SER A 190 -16.41 42.24 -8.32
C SER A 190 -17.66 42.09 -9.16
N VAL A 191 -17.54 42.37 -10.46
CA VAL A 191 -18.57 42.11 -11.46
C VAL A 191 -18.53 40.64 -11.89
N ILE A 192 -19.71 40.02 -12.03
CA ILE A 192 -19.88 38.69 -12.63
C ILE A 192 -19.71 38.80 -14.15
N THR A 193 -18.76 38.05 -14.72
CA THR A 193 -18.46 38.06 -16.16
C THR A 193 -19.05 36.88 -16.89
N ALA A 194 -19.26 35.75 -16.21
CA ALA A 194 -19.93 34.58 -16.78
C ALA A 194 -20.59 33.74 -15.68
N LEU A 195 -21.68 33.06 -16.04
CA LEU A 195 -22.37 32.09 -15.22
C LEU A 195 -22.58 30.81 -16.03
N THR A 196 -22.35 29.65 -15.43
CA THR A 196 -22.68 28.36 -16.04
C THR A 196 -23.50 27.52 -15.06
N THR A 197 -24.38 26.68 -15.59
CA THR A 197 -24.83 25.47 -14.89
C THR A 197 -23.79 24.35 -15.10
N ASP A 198 -24.11 23.12 -14.71
CA ASP A 198 -23.29 21.95 -15.02
C ASP A 198 -23.20 21.66 -16.53
N THR A 199 -24.19 22.13 -17.31
CA THR A 199 -24.36 21.76 -18.72
C THR A 199 -24.22 22.89 -19.72
N GLU A 200 -24.54 24.14 -19.34
CA GLU A 200 -24.58 25.27 -20.28
C GLU A 200 -24.22 26.63 -19.67
N LEU A 201 -23.83 27.57 -20.54
CA LEU A 201 -23.65 28.97 -20.18
C LEU A 201 -25.03 29.61 -20.01
N VAL A 202 -25.23 30.36 -18.93
CA VAL A 202 -26.52 30.97 -18.59
C VAL A 202 -26.36 32.45 -18.28
N GLU A 203 -27.44 33.21 -18.47
CA GLU A 203 -27.49 34.64 -18.11
C GLU A 203 -27.77 34.85 -16.60
N ALA A 204 -28.31 33.83 -15.93
CA ALA A 204 -28.67 33.89 -14.52
C ALA A 204 -28.56 32.53 -13.83
N LEU A 205 -28.20 32.55 -12.54
CA LEU A 205 -28.36 31.42 -11.62
C LEU A 205 -29.42 31.78 -10.57
N THR A 206 -30.32 30.84 -10.29
CA THR A 206 -31.48 31.01 -9.40
C THR A 206 -31.47 29.99 -8.27
N ASP A 207 -32.34 30.22 -7.28
CA ASP A 207 -32.47 29.39 -6.09
C ASP A 207 -32.42 27.88 -6.33
N GLY A 208 -31.51 27.22 -5.61
CA GLY A 208 -31.31 25.78 -5.64
C GLY A 208 -30.47 25.28 -6.81
N GLN A 209 -30.10 26.13 -7.78
CA GLN A 209 -29.25 25.72 -8.89
C GLN A 209 -27.78 25.62 -8.47
N THR A 210 -27.14 24.54 -8.90
CA THR A 210 -25.69 24.39 -8.89
C THR A 210 -25.11 25.01 -10.16
N GLY A 211 -23.95 25.65 -10.03
CA GLY A 211 -23.29 26.27 -11.16
C GLY A 211 -21.89 26.74 -10.85
N THR A 212 -21.31 27.46 -11.81
CA THR A 212 -20.02 28.12 -11.66
C THR A 212 -20.15 29.60 -11.96
N ILE A 213 -19.61 30.44 -11.06
CA ILE A 213 -19.55 31.90 -11.23
C ILE A 213 -18.12 32.29 -11.62
N VAL A 214 -17.97 33.13 -12.64
CA VAL A 214 -16.69 33.76 -13.00
C VAL A 214 -16.82 35.26 -12.81
N THR A 215 -15.80 35.89 -12.24
CA THR A 215 -15.78 37.32 -11.93
C THR A 215 -14.53 38.00 -12.52
N GLU A 216 -14.55 39.33 -12.63
CA GLU A 216 -13.39 40.13 -13.08
C GLU A 216 -12.19 40.02 -12.11
N GLN A 217 -12.46 40.06 -10.81
CA GLN A 217 -11.46 39.85 -9.76
C GLN A 217 -12.00 38.91 -8.68
N THR A 218 -11.10 38.21 -7.99
CA THR A 218 -11.50 37.32 -6.90
C THR A 218 -10.46 37.24 -5.78
N PRO A 219 -10.89 37.20 -4.50
CA PRO A 219 -10.04 36.83 -3.39
C PRO A 219 -9.90 35.31 -3.24
N PHE A 220 -10.67 34.48 -3.97
CA PHE A 220 -10.64 33.03 -3.86
C PHE A 220 -9.46 32.44 -4.63
N TYR A 221 -8.62 31.68 -3.92
CA TYR A 221 -7.51 30.94 -4.49
C TYR A 221 -8.06 29.72 -5.22
N ALA A 222 -7.67 29.57 -6.49
CA ALA A 222 -8.06 28.42 -7.29
C ALA A 222 -7.13 27.23 -7.05
N THR A 223 -7.67 26.01 -7.09
CA THR A 223 -6.89 24.77 -6.96
C THR A 223 -5.71 24.76 -7.92
N MET A 224 -4.48 24.82 -7.38
CA MET A 224 -3.23 24.72 -8.13
C MET A 224 -2.03 24.48 -7.21
N GLY A 225 -0.96 23.87 -7.75
CA GLY A 225 0.27 23.60 -7.00
C GLY A 225 0.10 22.63 -5.83
N GLY A 226 -0.93 21.78 -5.86
CA GLY A 226 -1.29 20.86 -4.77
C GLY A 226 -2.25 21.46 -3.74
N GLN A 227 -2.32 22.78 -3.62
CA GLN A 227 -3.29 23.44 -2.73
C GLN A 227 -4.71 23.37 -3.32
N GLN A 228 -5.67 22.93 -2.50
CA GLN A 228 -7.10 22.95 -2.83
C GLN A 228 -7.66 24.38 -2.82
N GLY A 229 -8.66 24.59 -3.66
CA GLY A 229 -9.33 25.87 -3.86
C GLY A 229 -10.11 26.31 -2.63
N ASP A 230 -10.26 27.62 -2.50
CA ASP A 230 -11.00 28.18 -1.38
C ASP A 230 -12.49 27.89 -1.45
N LYS A 231 -13.09 27.92 -0.26
CA LYS A 231 -14.53 27.85 -0.03
C LYS A 231 -15.01 29.15 0.60
N GLY A 232 -16.30 29.44 0.50
CA GLY A 232 -16.83 30.68 1.04
C GLY A 232 -18.21 30.99 0.48
N VAL A 233 -18.51 32.28 0.39
CA VAL A 233 -19.80 32.77 -0.13
C VAL A 233 -19.61 33.96 -1.06
N ILE A 234 -20.50 34.06 -2.05
CA ILE A 234 -20.66 35.22 -2.91
C ILE A 234 -22.04 35.79 -2.59
N VAL A 235 -22.10 37.06 -2.19
CA VAL A 235 -23.33 37.69 -1.69
C VAL A 235 -23.60 39.02 -2.38
N SER A 236 -24.87 39.32 -2.59
CA SER A 236 -25.34 40.65 -2.97
C SER A 236 -26.69 40.93 -2.30
N LYS A 237 -27.35 42.04 -2.65
CA LYS A 237 -28.75 42.27 -2.24
C LYS A 237 -29.72 41.28 -2.90
N SER A 238 -29.33 40.73 -4.05
CA SER A 238 -30.15 39.88 -4.91
C SER A 238 -30.09 38.41 -4.53
N GLY A 239 -29.04 37.98 -3.82
CA GLY A 239 -28.87 36.58 -3.46
C GLY A 239 -27.59 36.23 -2.69
N GLU A 240 -27.46 34.94 -2.41
CA GLU A 240 -26.33 34.30 -1.77
C GLU A 240 -26.01 32.98 -2.46
N PHE A 241 -24.76 32.83 -2.89
CA PHE A 241 -24.20 31.63 -3.49
C PHE A 241 -23.13 31.07 -2.57
N GLN A 242 -23.25 29.79 -2.22
CA GLN A 242 -22.27 29.07 -1.44
C GLN A 242 -21.22 28.46 -2.37
N VAL A 243 -19.97 28.87 -2.21
CA VAL A 243 -18.84 28.35 -2.98
C VAL A 243 -18.29 27.12 -2.27
N GLU A 244 -18.33 25.98 -2.95
CA GLU A 244 -17.89 24.67 -2.45
C GLU A 244 -16.48 24.32 -2.93
N ASP A 245 -16.08 24.83 -4.09
CA ASP A 245 -14.74 24.69 -4.66
C ASP A 245 -14.40 25.89 -5.57
N THR A 246 -13.11 26.17 -5.73
CA THR A 246 -12.60 27.21 -6.63
C THR A 246 -11.57 26.59 -7.57
N ILE A 247 -11.82 26.66 -8.88
CA ILE A 247 -11.01 25.96 -9.90
C ILE A 247 -10.42 26.93 -10.92
N LYS A 248 -9.26 26.54 -11.48
CA LYS A 248 -8.63 27.28 -12.56
C LYS A 248 -9.22 26.83 -13.90
N LEU A 249 -9.71 27.78 -14.68
CA LEU A 249 -10.26 27.56 -16.00
C LEU A 249 -9.27 28.00 -17.09
N GLN A 250 -9.48 27.54 -18.32
CA GLN A 250 -8.63 27.93 -19.46
C GLN A 250 -8.64 29.45 -19.68
N GLY A 251 -7.51 30.01 -20.11
CA GLY A 251 -7.40 31.44 -20.38
C GLY A 251 -7.28 32.33 -19.13
N GLY A 252 -6.88 31.78 -17.98
CA GLY A 252 -6.62 32.58 -16.77
C GLY A 252 -7.89 32.99 -16.01
N LYS A 253 -9.00 32.29 -16.24
CA LYS A 253 -10.25 32.48 -15.50
C LYS A 253 -10.24 31.68 -14.20
N VAL A 254 -10.96 32.16 -13.20
CA VAL A 254 -11.23 31.44 -11.95
C VAL A 254 -12.71 31.16 -11.85
N GLY A 255 -13.07 29.88 -11.73
CA GLY A 255 -14.44 29.42 -11.56
C GLY A 255 -14.75 29.15 -10.09
N HIS A 256 -15.81 29.75 -9.58
CA HIS A 256 -16.35 29.50 -8.24
C HIS A 256 -17.50 28.51 -8.35
N VAL A 257 -17.23 27.24 -8.04
CA VAL A 257 -18.19 26.14 -8.17
C VAL A 257 -19.00 26.03 -6.88
N GLY A 258 -20.31 25.91 -7.00
CA GLY A 258 -21.18 25.86 -5.83
C GLY A 258 -22.66 25.97 -6.16
N LYS A 259 -23.43 26.48 -5.21
CA LYS A 259 -24.90 26.46 -5.27
C LYS A 259 -25.51 27.78 -4.84
N MET A 260 -26.53 28.23 -5.56
CA MET A 260 -27.42 29.33 -5.12
C MET A 260 -28.26 28.87 -3.93
N VAL A 261 -28.02 29.47 -2.77
CA VAL A 261 -28.74 29.16 -1.53
C VAL A 261 -29.97 30.06 -1.38
N LYS A 262 -29.88 31.30 -1.88
CA LYS A 262 -30.96 32.28 -1.82
C LYS A 262 -30.90 33.27 -2.99
N GLY A 263 -32.05 33.64 -3.55
CA GLY A 263 -32.21 34.65 -4.58
C GLY A 263 -31.70 34.25 -5.97
N MET A 264 -31.17 35.23 -6.70
CA MET A 264 -30.62 35.03 -8.04
C MET A 264 -29.42 35.95 -8.29
N PHE A 265 -28.51 35.52 -9.16
CA PHE A 265 -27.44 36.33 -9.72
C PHE A 265 -27.49 36.36 -11.23
N GLN A 266 -27.12 37.49 -11.82
CA GLN A 266 -27.08 37.69 -13.27
C GLN A 266 -25.69 38.14 -13.74
N VAL A 267 -25.37 37.83 -15.00
CA VAL A 267 -24.14 38.36 -15.63
C VAL A 267 -24.18 39.90 -15.62
N GLY A 268 -23.05 40.53 -15.29
CA GLY A 268 -22.91 41.97 -15.13
C GLY A 268 -23.28 42.51 -13.75
N GLU A 269 -23.80 41.68 -12.84
CA GLU A 269 -24.09 42.09 -11.47
C GLU A 269 -22.80 42.27 -10.64
N THR A 270 -22.76 43.29 -9.78
CA THR A 270 -21.70 43.45 -8.77
C THR A 270 -22.03 42.67 -7.50
N VAL A 271 -21.11 41.80 -7.10
CA VAL A 271 -21.25 40.93 -5.93
C VAL A 271 -20.05 41.06 -5.00
N THR A 272 -20.25 40.79 -3.72
CA THR A 272 -19.18 40.71 -2.71
C THR A 272 -18.75 39.26 -2.52
N LEU A 273 -17.51 38.94 -2.86
CA LEU A 273 -16.88 37.65 -2.66
C LEU A 273 -16.26 37.59 -1.27
N LYS A 274 -16.57 36.56 -0.47
CA LYS A 274 -16.04 36.36 0.89
C LYS A 274 -15.49 34.96 1.08
N VAL A 275 -14.17 34.86 1.22
CA VAL A 275 -13.48 33.58 1.49
C VAL A 275 -13.71 33.15 2.94
N CYS A 276 -13.87 31.86 3.17
CA CYS A 276 -13.90 31.28 4.50
C CYS A 276 -12.51 31.38 5.16
N GLU A 277 -12.32 32.37 6.02
CA GLU A 277 -11.05 32.62 6.71
C GLU A 277 -10.50 31.39 7.45
N LYS A 278 -11.36 30.65 8.15
CA LYS A 278 -10.96 29.43 8.86
C LYS A 278 -10.38 28.39 7.91
N ASN A 279 -11.05 28.15 6.78
CA ASN A 279 -10.59 27.18 5.77
C ASN A 279 -9.27 27.65 5.13
N ARG A 280 -9.20 28.92 4.71
CA ARG A 280 -8.00 29.53 4.14
C ARG A 280 -6.80 29.41 5.08
N LEU A 281 -6.98 29.75 6.35
CA LEU A 281 -5.91 29.73 7.33
C LEU A 281 -5.41 28.30 7.57
N ALA A 282 -6.32 27.34 7.73
CA ALA A 282 -5.96 25.93 7.92
C ALA A 282 -5.21 25.37 6.70
N THR A 283 -5.69 25.63 5.49
CA THR A 283 -5.00 25.28 4.25
C THR A 283 -3.62 25.95 4.17
N GLY A 284 -3.51 27.22 4.55
CA GLY A 284 -2.24 27.96 4.59
C GLY A 284 -1.25 27.40 5.61
N LYS A 285 -1.71 26.89 6.76
CA LYS A 285 -0.89 26.19 7.75
C LYS A 285 -0.32 24.90 7.17
N ASN A 286 -1.19 24.06 6.59
CA ASN A 286 -0.79 22.81 5.95
C ASN A 286 0.16 23.05 4.77
N HIS A 287 -0.08 24.08 3.94
CA HIS A 287 0.82 24.42 2.83
C HIS A 287 2.18 24.86 3.35
N SER A 288 2.20 25.70 4.39
CA SER A 288 3.45 26.18 4.94
C SER A 288 4.27 25.05 5.59
N ALA A 289 3.60 24.12 6.25
CA ALA A 289 4.22 22.91 6.78
C ALA A 289 4.81 22.02 5.68
N THR A 290 4.20 21.95 4.49
CA THR A 290 4.76 21.21 3.34
C THR A 290 6.14 21.73 2.94
N HIS A 291 6.38 23.05 2.95
CA HIS A 291 7.69 23.62 2.65
C HIS A 291 8.74 23.26 3.72
N LEU A 292 8.36 23.33 5.00
CA LEU A 292 9.24 22.90 6.09
C LEU A 292 9.57 21.41 5.98
N LEU A 293 8.56 20.58 5.69
CA LEU A 293 8.71 19.14 5.49
C LEU A 293 9.66 18.83 4.33
N GLN A 294 9.50 19.48 3.18
CA GLN A 294 10.37 19.26 2.02
C GLN A 294 11.84 19.57 2.35
N LYS A 295 12.09 20.69 3.04
CA LYS A 295 13.45 21.04 3.46
C LYS A 295 14.00 20.06 4.51
N ALA A 296 13.20 19.66 5.49
CA ALA A 296 13.58 18.69 6.51
C ALA A 296 13.93 17.32 5.90
N LEU A 297 13.14 16.84 4.93
CA LEU A 297 13.42 15.61 4.21
C LEU A 297 14.77 15.67 3.49
N ARG A 298 15.11 16.79 2.85
CA ARG A 298 16.42 16.97 2.19
C ARG A 298 17.58 16.98 3.19
N ILE A 299 17.39 17.59 4.36
CA ILE A 299 18.41 17.59 5.42
C ILE A 299 18.67 16.17 5.94
N VAL A 300 17.62 15.38 6.14
CA VAL A 300 17.73 14.04 6.74
C VAL A 300 18.15 12.99 5.72
N LEU A 301 17.52 12.99 4.54
CA LEU A 301 17.69 11.94 3.54
C LEU A 301 18.74 12.28 2.48
N GLY A 302 18.93 13.57 2.18
CA GLY A 302 19.86 14.08 1.17
C GLY A 302 19.18 14.84 0.03
N ASP A 303 20.00 15.48 -0.81
CA ASP A 303 19.55 16.41 -1.86
C ASP A 303 18.84 15.75 -3.06
N HIS A 304 18.84 14.42 -3.16
CA HIS A 304 18.08 13.70 -4.20
C HIS A 304 16.56 13.69 -3.95
N VAL A 305 16.12 14.18 -2.78
CA VAL A 305 14.70 14.33 -2.48
C VAL A 305 14.13 15.51 -3.28
N GLU A 306 13.24 15.19 -4.20
CA GLU A 306 12.49 16.11 -5.02
C GLU A 306 10.99 15.82 -4.89
N GLN A 307 10.16 16.86 -5.01
CA GLN A 307 8.71 16.71 -4.99
C GLN A 307 8.24 15.95 -6.24
N ALA A 308 7.50 14.85 -6.02
CA ALA A 308 6.80 14.09 -7.04
C ALA A 308 5.30 14.37 -7.08
N GLY A 309 4.76 15.01 -6.04
CA GLY A 309 3.34 15.37 -5.94
C GLY A 309 3.03 16.04 -4.60
N SER A 310 1.96 16.84 -4.57
CA SER A 310 1.51 17.51 -3.36
C SER A 310 -0.02 17.59 -3.35
N TYR A 311 -0.61 17.51 -2.16
CA TYR A 311 -2.02 17.79 -1.91
C TYR A 311 -2.15 18.43 -0.54
N VAL A 312 -2.85 19.57 -0.48
CA VAL A 312 -3.00 20.37 0.72
C VAL A 312 -4.42 20.92 0.76
N ASP A 313 -5.17 20.60 1.81
CA ASP A 313 -6.46 21.20 2.13
C ASP A 313 -6.48 21.71 3.58
N ALA A 314 -7.66 22.06 4.09
CA ALA A 314 -7.81 22.56 5.46
C ALA A 314 -7.60 21.48 6.53
N ASP A 315 -7.77 20.21 6.18
CA ASP A 315 -7.79 19.11 7.13
C ASP A 315 -6.41 18.43 7.20
N ARG A 316 -5.71 18.28 6.08
CA ARG A 316 -4.44 17.55 5.97
C ARG A 316 -3.51 18.04 4.87
N LEU A 317 -2.27 17.53 4.93
CA LEU A 317 -1.34 17.57 3.81
C LEU A 317 -0.84 16.18 3.44
N ARG A 318 -0.48 16.05 2.16
CA ARG A 318 0.14 14.86 1.58
C ARG A 318 1.26 15.30 0.65
N PHE A 319 2.45 14.76 0.90
CA PHE A 319 3.65 15.10 0.16
C PHE A 319 4.28 13.85 -0.44
N ASP A 320 4.40 13.82 -1.76
CA ASP A 320 5.03 12.73 -2.50
C ASP A 320 6.43 13.18 -2.91
N PHE A 321 7.43 12.35 -2.67
CA PHE A 321 8.83 12.69 -2.91
C PHE A 321 9.66 11.53 -3.46
N THR A 322 10.74 11.85 -4.17
CA THR A 322 11.68 10.86 -4.70
C THR A 322 12.54 10.29 -3.57
N HIS A 323 12.38 9.00 -3.30
CA HIS A 323 13.23 8.28 -2.36
C HIS A 323 13.16 6.77 -2.62
N PHE A 324 14.29 6.09 -2.44
CA PHE A 324 14.52 4.75 -2.98
C PHE A 324 14.32 3.62 -1.96
N SER A 325 14.42 3.91 -0.65
CA SER A 325 14.18 2.98 0.47
C SER A 325 13.03 3.43 1.36
N ALA A 326 12.53 2.55 2.23
CA ALA A 326 11.63 2.99 3.31
C ALA A 326 12.36 3.87 4.30
N MET A 327 11.71 4.93 4.76
CA MET A 327 12.27 5.71 5.85
C MET A 327 12.23 4.86 7.11
N THR A 328 13.33 4.88 7.84
CA THR A 328 13.41 4.28 9.17
C THR A 328 12.56 5.08 10.16
N PRO A 329 12.10 4.47 11.27
CA PRO A 329 11.39 5.20 12.32
C PRO A 329 12.17 6.41 12.85
N ASP A 330 13.51 6.29 12.95
CA ASP A 330 14.38 7.37 13.39
C ASP A 330 14.48 8.52 12.37
N GLU A 331 14.53 8.21 11.07
CA GLU A 331 14.49 9.23 10.01
C GLU A 331 13.15 9.97 10.00
N ILE A 332 12.03 9.26 10.14
CA ILE A 332 10.69 9.87 10.23
C ILE A 332 10.63 10.81 11.44
N LYS A 333 11.05 10.31 12.60
CA LYS A 333 11.10 11.09 13.83
C LYS A 333 11.97 12.34 13.68
N ARG A 334 13.17 12.22 13.09
CA ARG A 334 14.07 13.35 12.89
C ARG A 334 13.49 14.41 11.95
N VAL A 335 12.81 13.99 10.88
CA VAL A 335 12.11 14.92 9.98
C VAL A 335 11.01 15.67 10.74
N GLU A 336 10.19 14.95 11.50
CA GLU A 336 9.13 15.55 12.32
C GLU A 336 9.68 16.51 13.39
N ASP A 337 10.78 16.14 14.06
CA ASP A 337 11.45 16.97 15.06
C ASP A 337 11.94 18.29 14.43
N ILE A 338 12.63 18.23 13.27
CA ILE A 338 13.12 19.43 12.56
C ILE A 338 11.94 20.35 12.17
N VAL A 339 10.85 19.79 11.62
CA VAL A 339 9.70 20.62 11.23
C VAL A 339 9.11 21.34 12.45
N ASN A 340 8.96 20.63 13.57
CA ASN A 340 8.43 21.24 14.79
C ASN A 340 9.41 22.24 15.43
N GLU A 341 10.72 22.04 15.33
CA GLU A 341 11.74 23.03 15.74
C GLU A 341 11.57 24.34 14.97
N GLU A 342 11.38 24.28 13.65
CA GLU A 342 11.18 25.47 12.80
C GLU A 342 9.80 26.13 13.00
N ILE A 343 8.79 25.36 13.39
CA ILE A 343 7.50 25.89 13.85
C ILE A 343 7.70 26.67 15.16
N LEU A 344 8.41 26.09 16.14
CA LEU A 344 8.70 26.72 17.42
C LEU A 344 9.55 27.98 17.27
N ALA A 345 10.50 27.98 16.32
CA ALA A 345 11.34 29.13 15.99
C ALA A 345 10.54 30.34 15.49
N SER A 346 9.27 30.16 15.11
CA SER A 346 8.35 31.23 14.72
C SER A 346 8.97 32.14 13.64
N LEU A 347 9.48 31.53 12.57
CA LEU A 347 10.13 32.24 11.49
C LEU A 347 9.14 33.12 10.72
N PRO A 348 9.51 34.36 10.36
CA PRO A 348 8.69 35.20 9.51
C PRO A 348 8.60 34.60 8.10
N VAL A 349 7.39 34.57 7.55
CA VAL A 349 7.14 34.15 6.17
C VAL A 349 7.01 35.39 5.29
N LYS A 350 7.89 35.52 4.30
CA LYS A 350 7.94 36.67 3.40
C LYS A 350 7.74 36.22 1.96
N THR A 351 7.09 37.07 1.16
CA THR A 351 6.82 36.77 -0.23
C THR A 351 7.18 37.94 -1.14
N GLU A 352 7.87 37.64 -2.23
CA GLU A 352 8.36 38.65 -3.18
C GLU A 352 8.09 38.20 -4.61
N ILE A 353 7.70 39.14 -5.48
CA ILE A 353 7.57 38.90 -6.91
C ILE A 353 8.84 39.40 -7.59
N MET A 354 9.54 38.52 -8.29
CA MET A 354 10.79 38.84 -8.98
C MET A 354 10.90 38.08 -10.31
N SER A 355 11.91 38.41 -11.11
CA SER A 355 12.20 37.64 -12.32
C SER A 355 12.71 36.24 -11.98
N LEU A 356 12.53 35.28 -12.89
CA LEU A 356 13.04 33.92 -12.70
C LEU A 356 14.56 33.88 -12.44
N GLU A 357 15.33 34.76 -13.09
CA GLU A 357 16.78 34.86 -12.92
C GLU A 357 17.17 35.43 -11.56
N GLU A 358 16.44 36.42 -11.05
CA GLU A 358 16.64 36.93 -9.69
C GLU A 358 16.30 35.88 -8.65
N ALA A 359 15.19 35.15 -8.83
CA ALA A 359 14.80 34.10 -7.91
C ALA A 359 15.86 33.00 -7.80
N LYS A 360 16.45 32.56 -8.92
CA LYS A 360 17.57 31.59 -8.90
C LYS A 360 18.76 32.10 -8.09
N LYS A 361 19.08 33.40 -8.17
CA LYS A 361 20.19 34.00 -7.39
C LYS A 361 19.94 34.01 -5.89
N THR A 362 18.68 34.00 -5.45
CA THR A 362 18.34 33.90 -4.02
C THR A 362 18.50 32.48 -3.46
N GLY A 363 18.85 31.49 -4.29
CA GLY A 363 18.87 30.09 -3.90
C GLY A 363 17.47 29.46 -3.84
N ALA A 364 16.47 30.13 -4.42
CA ALA A 364 15.10 29.61 -4.44
C ALA A 364 15.05 28.29 -5.19
N MET A 365 14.52 27.27 -4.52
CA MET A 365 14.27 25.98 -5.14
C MET A 365 13.09 26.11 -6.09
N ALA A 366 13.32 25.77 -7.35
CA ALA A 366 12.26 25.58 -8.34
C ALA A 366 11.78 24.13 -8.28
N LEU A 367 10.47 23.92 -8.39
CA LEU A 367 9.88 22.60 -8.53
C LEU A 367 10.20 22.05 -9.92
N PHE A 368 10.71 20.83 -9.97
CA PHE A 368 11.12 20.19 -11.20
C PHE A 368 9.91 19.88 -12.08
N GLY A 369 9.93 20.31 -13.35
CA GLY A 369 8.87 20.03 -14.34
C GLY A 369 7.78 21.10 -14.48
N GLU A 370 7.78 22.14 -13.64
CA GLU A 370 6.85 23.27 -13.75
C GLU A 370 7.31 24.29 -14.79
N LYS A 371 6.36 24.84 -15.57
CA LYS A 371 6.62 25.97 -16.49
C LYS A 371 6.37 27.28 -15.77
N TYR A 372 7.43 28.00 -15.47
CA TYR A 372 7.36 29.31 -14.85
C TYR A 372 7.18 30.44 -15.88
N GLY A 373 6.40 31.46 -15.53
CA GLY A 373 6.31 32.71 -16.30
C GLY A 373 7.55 33.59 -16.09
N GLU A 374 7.57 34.75 -16.76
CA GLU A 374 8.68 35.72 -16.64
C GLU A 374 8.86 36.26 -15.22
N LYS A 375 7.75 36.43 -14.49
CA LYS A 375 7.71 36.78 -13.07
C LYS A 375 7.26 35.59 -12.25
N VAL A 376 7.95 35.35 -11.15
CA VAL A 376 7.66 34.27 -10.20
C VAL A 376 7.50 34.83 -8.79
N ARG A 377 6.66 34.18 -8.00
CA ARG A 377 6.50 34.47 -6.58
C ARG A 377 7.42 33.57 -5.78
N VAL A 378 8.32 34.18 -5.02
CA VAL A 378 9.23 33.50 -4.09
C VAL A 378 8.64 33.60 -2.70
N VAL A 379 8.60 32.47 -1.98
CA VAL A 379 8.19 32.39 -0.59
C VAL A 379 9.40 31.99 0.25
N ARG A 380 9.66 32.74 1.32
CA ARG A 380 10.78 32.53 2.25
C ARG A 380 10.25 32.33 3.65
N MET A 381 10.66 31.25 4.32
CA MET A 381 10.38 30.97 5.73
C MET A 381 11.70 31.08 6.49
N GLY A 382 11.98 32.28 7.00
CA GLY A 382 13.32 32.62 7.50
C GLY A 382 14.41 32.31 6.46
N ASP A 383 15.54 31.79 6.95
CA ASP A 383 16.64 31.27 6.11
C ASP A 383 16.56 29.75 5.90
N PHE A 384 15.51 29.10 6.44
CA PHE A 384 15.36 27.65 6.39
C PHE A 384 14.86 27.15 5.03
N SER A 385 13.75 27.71 4.54
CA SER A 385 13.17 27.38 3.22
C SER A 385 12.98 28.62 2.36
N THR A 386 13.32 28.52 1.08
CA THR A 386 13.13 29.55 0.06
C THR A 386 12.75 28.86 -1.26
N GLU A 387 11.53 29.08 -1.73
CA GLU A 387 10.91 28.28 -2.80
C GLU A 387 10.02 29.11 -3.72
N LEU A 388 9.88 28.68 -4.97
CA LEU A 388 8.92 29.25 -5.91
C LEU A 388 7.52 28.69 -5.62
N CYS A 389 6.65 29.51 -5.04
CA CYS A 389 5.30 29.07 -4.69
C CYS A 389 4.23 30.16 -4.90
N GLY A 390 3.18 29.80 -5.64
CA GLY A 390 2.00 30.63 -5.87
C GLY A 390 0.91 30.46 -4.80
N GLY A 391 1.10 29.58 -3.82
CA GLY A 391 0.08 29.27 -2.82
C GLY A 391 -0.10 30.33 -1.74
N THR A 392 -1.11 30.12 -0.90
CA THR A 392 -1.33 30.92 0.31
C THR A 392 -0.56 30.34 1.48
N HIS A 393 0.07 31.19 2.28
CA HIS A 393 0.91 30.79 3.41
C HIS A 393 0.50 31.54 4.68
N VAL A 394 0.89 31.00 5.83
CA VAL A 394 0.83 31.76 7.08
C VAL A 394 1.86 32.88 7.07
N GLY A 395 1.64 33.95 7.85
CA GLY A 395 2.63 35.02 7.99
C GLY A 395 3.82 34.64 8.88
N ASN A 396 3.71 33.58 9.68
CA ASN A 396 4.72 33.12 10.61
C ASN A 396 4.61 31.59 10.83
N THR A 397 5.73 30.86 10.84
CA THR A 397 5.71 29.39 10.99
C THR A 397 5.07 28.93 12.30
N GLY A 398 5.14 29.73 13.38
CA GLY A 398 4.49 29.43 14.65
C GLY A 398 2.96 29.35 14.55
N SER A 399 2.35 29.97 13.53
CA SER A 399 0.91 29.82 13.26
C SER A 399 0.51 28.40 12.86
N ILE A 400 1.45 27.56 12.40
CA ILE A 400 1.22 26.14 12.12
C ILE A 400 0.93 25.37 13.44
N SER A 401 1.41 25.89 14.57
CA SER A 401 1.23 25.36 15.93
C SER A 401 1.92 24.03 16.21
N ALA A 402 1.62 22.98 15.44
CA ALA A 402 2.23 21.66 15.55
C ALA A 402 2.13 20.91 14.23
N PHE A 403 3.02 19.94 14.02
CA PHE A 403 3.06 19.08 12.84
C PHE A 403 3.28 17.62 13.25
N LYS A 404 2.53 16.70 12.65
CA LYS A 404 2.64 15.25 12.90
C LYS A 404 2.58 14.48 11.61
N ILE A 405 3.55 13.60 11.38
CA ILE A 405 3.51 12.59 10.32
C ILE A 405 2.63 11.44 10.81
N LEU A 406 1.55 11.16 10.08
CA LEU A 406 0.66 10.04 10.36
C LEU A 406 1.15 8.75 9.71
N SER A 407 1.66 8.86 8.48
CA SER A 407 2.10 7.69 7.73
C SER A 407 3.20 8.03 6.74
N GLU A 408 4.03 7.02 6.47
CA GLU A 408 5.02 6.98 5.40
C GLU A 408 4.79 5.70 4.59
N SER A 409 4.64 5.81 3.28
CA SER A 409 4.47 4.63 2.42
C SER A 409 5.06 4.80 1.02
N GLY A 410 5.47 3.69 0.40
CA GLY A 410 5.89 3.66 -1.01
C GLY A 410 4.68 3.57 -1.94
N ILE A 411 4.51 4.55 -2.84
CA ILE A 411 3.37 4.60 -3.78
C ILE A 411 3.74 4.16 -5.21
N ALA A 412 5.02 4.26 -5.54
CA ALA A 412 5.60 3.77 -6.78
C ALA A 412 7.09 3.48 -6.56
N ALA A 413 7.71 2.80 -7.51
CA ALA A 413 9.13 2.52 -7.42
C ALA A 413 9.94 3.84 -7.45
N GLY A 414 10.66 4.13 -6.36
CA GLY A 414 11.43 5.37 -6.20
C GLY A 414 10.63 6.58 -5.72
N VAL A 415 9.34 6.41 -5.39
CA VAL A 415 8.47 7.50 -4.92
C VAL A 415 7.77 7.10 -3.63
N ARG A 416 7.84 7.99 -2.65
CA ARG A 416 7.30 7.81 -1.30
C ARG A 416 6.30 8.91 -0.98
N ARG A 417 5.43 8.64 -0.03
CA ARG A 417 4.35 9.53 0.41
C ARG A 417 4.39 9.68 1.91
N ILE A 418 4.34 10.93 2.35
CA ILE A 418 4.03 11.30 3.72
C ILE A 418 2.62 11.89 3.76
N GLU A 419 1.80 11.40 4.69
CA GLU A 419 0.56 12.07 5.11
C GLU A 419 0.76 12.66 6.50
N ALA A 420 0.36 13.92 6.66
CA ALA A 420 0.61 14.67 7.88
C ALA A 420 -0.55 15.60 8.23
N LEU A 421 -0.62 15.97 9.51
CA LEU A 421 -1.61 16.91 10.04
C LEU A 421 -0.92 18.09 10.73
N THR A 422 -1.62 19.22 10.78
CA THR A 422 -1.22 20.40 11.55
C THR A 422 -2.36 20.95 12.40
N ALA A 423 -2.01 21.77 13.39
CA ALA A 423 -2.94 22.58 14.19
C ALA A 423 -4.23 21.84 14.61
N ASP A 424 -5.40 22.38 14.25
CA ASP A 424 -6.71 21.86 14.65
C ASP A 424 -6.97 20.45 14.09
N GLY A 425 -6.49 20.15 12.88
CA GLY A 425 -6.60 18.81 12.29
C GLY A 425 -5.89 17.77 13.16
N LEU A 426 -4.68 18.10 13.63
CA LEU A 426 -3.93 17.25 14.55
C LEU A 426 -4.60 17.13 15.92
N MET A 427 -5.11 18.23 16.48
CA MET A 427 -5.81 18.19 17.77
C MET A 427 -7.11 17.37 17.71
N ASN A 428 -7.82 17.41 16.58
CA ASN A 428 -9.00 16.56 16.37
C ASN A 428 -8.60 15.08 16.29
N HIS A 429 -7.53 14.76 15.58
CA HIS A 429 -7.00 13.39 15.52
C HIS A 429 -6.63 12.84 16.90
N TYR A 430 -5.92 13.61 17.72
CA TYR A 430 -5.60 13.18 19.10
C TYR A 430 -6.83 13.00 19.98
N LYS A 431 -7.86 13.83 19.80
CA LYS A 431 -9.12 13.67 20.51
C LYS A 431 -9.83 12.37 20.12
N GLU A 432 -9.79 12.00 18.84
CA GLU A 432 -10.34 10.73 18.34
C GLU A 432 -9.56 9.53 18.89
N GLU A 433 -8.22 9.57 18.84
CA GLU A 433 -7.36 8.52 19.41
C GLU A 433 -7.57 8.36 20.93
N GLU A 434 -7.65 9.46 21.66
CA GLU A 434 -7.92 9.47 23.10
C GLU A 434 -9.30 8.85 23.39
N SER A 435 -10.33 9.21 22.62
CA SER A 435 -11.66 8.64 22.76
C SER A 435 -11.68 7.13 22.49
N GLU A 436 -10.97 6.65 21.48
CA GLU A 436 -10.86 5.22 21.16
C GLU A 436 -10.11 4.46 22.26
N LEU A 437 -8.99 5.01 22.75
CA LEU A 437 -8.23 4.43 23.85
C LEU A 437 -9.07 4.30 25.13
N HIS A 438 -9.85 5.33 25.47
CA HIS A 438 -10.77 5.29 26.59
C HIS A 438 -11.90 4.28 26.39
N ALA A 439 -12.47 4.18 25.18
CA ALA A 439 -13.50 3.20 24.87
C ALA A 439 -12.96 1.75 24.98
N ALA A 440 -11.76 1.49 24.47
CA ALA A 440 -11.09 0.20 24.57
C ALA A 440 -10.80 -0.17 26.03
N ALA A 441 -10.29 0.78 26.83
CA ALA A 441 -10.09 0.59 28.27
C ALA A 441 -11.39 0.27 29.01
N ALA A 442 -12.47 1.00 28.72
CA ALA A 442 -13.77 0.74 29.30
C ALA A 442 -14.32 -0.65 28.93
N ALA A 443 -14.18 -1.06 27.66
CA ALA A 443 -14.58 -2.38 27.19
C ALA A 443 -13.79 -3.51 27.88
N ALA A 444 -12.49 -3.31 28.11
CA ALA A 444 -11.63 -4.22 28.87
C ALA A 444 -11.80 -4.10 30.40
N LYS A 445 -12.69 -3.22 30.87
CA LYS A 445 -12.96 -2.93 32.29
C LYS A 445 -11.68 -2.55 33.05
N THR A 446 -10.87 -1.69 32.46
CA THR A 446 -9.59 -1.22 32.99
C THR A 446 -9.41 0.28 32.68
N THR A 447 -8.23 0.82 32.99
CA THR A 447 -7.85 2.19 32.66
C THR A 447 -6.91 2.19 31.44
N PRO A 448 -6.80 3.30 30.68
CA PRO A 448 -5.84 3.39 29.58
C PRO A 448 -4.41 2.99 29.96
N ALA A 449 -3.96 3.38 31.17
CA ALA A 449 -2.62 3.08 31.67
C ALA A 449 -2.38 1.58 31.92
N GLU A 450 -3.44 0.82 32.22
CA GLU A 450 -3.37 -0.61 32.52
C GLU A 450 -3.85 -1.49 31.35
N LEU A 451 -4.31 -0.89 30.26
CA LEU A 451 -4.96 -1.58 29.14
C LEU A 451 -4.09 -2.69 28.56
N THR A 452 -2.81 -2.40 28.27
CA THR A 452 -1.89 -3.41 27.73
C THR A 452 -1.74 -4.61 28.65
N LYS A 453 -1.53 -4.38 29.94
CA LYS A 453 -1.41 -5.44 30.95
C LYS A 453 -2.71 -6.25 31.07
N LYS A 454 -3.87 -5.58 30.99
CA LYS A 454 -5.18 -6.25 31.01
C LYS A 454 -5.35 -7.14 29.78
N ILE A 455 -4.94 -6.67 28.61
CA ILE A 455 -4.95 -7.45 27.36
C ILE A 455 -4.06 -8.69 27.50
N GLU A 456 -2.82 -8.53 27.98
CA GLU A 456 -1.91 -9.66 28.24
C GLU A 456 -2.52 -10.70 29.18
N THR A 457 -3.12 -10.24 30.29
CA THR A 457 -3.80 -11.12 31.25
C THR A 457 -4.97 -11.86 30.60
N MET A 458 -5.79 -11.16 29.80
CA MET A 458 -6.91 -11.78 29.09
C MET A 458 -6.42 -12.81 28.06
N LEU A 459 -5.31 -12.57 27.37
CA LEU A 459 -4.71 -13.52 26.43
C LEU A 459 -4.20 -14.78 27.15
N GLU A 460 -3.59 -14.63 28.32
CA GLU A 460 -3.19 -15.75 29.17
C GLU A 460 -4.40 -16.56 29.68
N GLU A 461 -5.46 -15.87 30.14
CA GLU A 461 -6.71 -16.50 30.55
C GLU A 461 -7.37 -17.27 29.39
N ILE A 462 -7.43 -16.70 28.18
CA ILE A 462 -7.96 -17.38 26.98
C ILE A 462 -7.16 -18.65 26.69
N LYS A 463 -5.82 -18.59 26.78
CA LYS A 463 -4.96 -19.76 26.58
C LYS A 463 -5.20 -20.83 27.65
N ALA A 464 -5.36 -20.44 28.91
CA ALA A 464 -5.65 -21.36 30.00
C ALA A 464 -7.03 -22.02 29.84
N LEU A 465 -8.06 -21.24 29.50
CA LEU A 465 -9.41 -21.73 29.24
C LEU A 465 -9.45 -22.69 28.05
N HIS A 466 -8.72 -22.42 26.97
CA HIS A 466 -8.59 -23.35 25.85
C HIS A 466 -7.94 -24.68 26.29
N ALA A 467 -6.86 -24.63 27.08
CA ALA A 467 -6.21 -25.83 27.59
C ALA A 467 -7.13 -26.64 28.52
N GLU A 468 -7.90 -25.97 29.38
CA GLU A 468 -8.88 -26.62 30.24
C GLU A 468 -10.03 -27.23 29.44
N ASN A 469 -10.52 -26.54 28.40
CA ASN A 469 -11.56 -27.03 27.52
C ASN A 469 -11.14 -28.34 26.83
N GLU A 470 -9.91 -28.39 26.31
CA GLU A 470 -9.36 -29.62 25.71
C GLU A 470 -9.19 -30.75 26.73
N LYS A 471 -8.76 -30.43 27.96
CA LYS A 471 -8.70 -31.41 29.05
C LYS A 471 -10.08 -31.98 29.41
N LEU A 472 -11.10 -31.11 29.47
CA LEU A 472 -12.48 -31.52 29.75
C LEU A 472 -13.07 -32.38 28.62
N LYS A 473 -12.85 -32.00 27.35
CA LYS A 473 -13.24 -32.83 26.19
C LYS A 473 -12.59 -34.20 26.25
N SER A 474 -11.29 -34.27 26.53
CA SER A 474 -10.57 -35.55 26.67
C SER A 474 -11.12 -36.41 27.81
N LYS A 475 -11.50 -35.79 28.94
CA LYS A 475 -12.13 -36.50 30.05
C LYS A 475 -13.52 -37.04 29.67
N LEU A 476 -14.37 -36.20 29.06
CA LEU A 476 -15.70 -36.60 28.61
C LEU A 476 -15.65 -37.74 27.59
N ALA A 477 -14.70 -37.69 26.66
CA ALA A 477 -14.46 -38.75 25.70
C ALA A 477 -14.03 -40.08 26.32
N LYS A 478 -13.21 -40.00 27.38
CA LYS A 478 -12.80 -41.17 28.14
C LYS A 478 -13.99 -41.77 28.89
N ASP A 479 -14.84 -40.93 29.49
CA ASP A 479 -16.02 -41.36 30.22
C ASP A 479 -17.10 -41.93 29.27
N SER A 480 -17.27 -41.36 28.05
CA SER A 480 -18.24 -41.83 27.05
C SER A 480 -17.89 -43.18 26.43
N LEU A 481 -16.60 -43.53 26.36
CA LEU A 481 -16.17 -44.86 25.94
C LEU A 481 -16.45 -45.96 26.98
N GLY A 482 -16.75 -45.63 28.25
CA GLY A 482 -17.10 -46.64 29.26
C GLY A 482 -16.17 -47.86 29.27
N ASP A 483 -16.76 -49.07 29.35
CA ASP A 483 -16.05 -50.35 29.23
C ASP A 483 -16.07 -50.89 27.78
N VAL A 484 -15.57 -50.09 26.82
CA VAL A 484 -15.41 -50.52 25.41
C VAL A 484 -14.54 -51.76 25.22
N MET A 485 -13.90 -52.26 26.28
CA MET A 485 -13.19 -53.54 26.24
C MET A 485 -14.11 -54.73 25.98
N ASP A 486 -15.40 -54.64 26.29
CA ASP A 486 -16.39 -55.66 25.92
C ASP A 486 -16.67 -55.70 24.41
N GLN A 487 -16.26 -54.66 23.67
CA GLN A 487 -16.40 -54.58 22.20
C GLN A 487 -15.19 -55.12 21.45
N VAL A 488 -14.17 -55.62 22.17
CA VAL A 488 -12.97 -56.21 21.56
C VAL A 488 -13.35 -57.49 20.84
N LYS A 489 -13.01 -57.58 19.55
CA LYS A 489 -13.16 -58.79 18.74
C LYS A 489 -11.80 -59.43 18.52
N GLU A 490 -11.73 -60.75 18.64
CA GLU A 490 -10.53 -61.51 18.26
C GLU A 490 -10.67 -62.02 16.83
N VAL A 491 -9.73 -61.65 15.97
CA VAL A 491 -9.72 -61.98 14.55
C VAL A 491 -8.40 -62.66 14.23
N LYS A 492 -8.45 -63.95 13.90
CA LYS A 492 -7.25 -64.77 13.58
C LYS A 492 -6.11 -64.65 14.62
N GLY A 493 -6.44 -64.50 15.91
CA GLY A 493 -5.47 -64.35 16.99
C GLY A 493 -4.96 -62.91 17.24
N VAL A 494 -5.51 -61.90 16.56
CA VAL A 494 -5.28 -60.47 16.84
C VAL A 494 -6.53 -59.86 17.45
N LYS A 495 -6.38 -59.15 18.57
CA LYS A 495 -7.49 -58.38 19.18
C LYS A 495 -7.69 -57.08 18.43
N VAL A 496 -8.95 -56.75 18.12
CA VAL A 496 -9.34 -55.54 17.40
C VAL A 496 -10.42 -54.81 18.19
N LEU A 497 -10.17 -53.53 18.48
CA LEU A 497 -11.14 -52.61 19.08
C LEU A 497 -11.48 -51.51 18.07
N ALA A 498 -12.73 -51.48 17.61
CA ALA A 498 -13.25 -50.42 16.74
C ALA A 498 -14.38 -49.70 17.48
N ALA A 499 -14.20 -48.42 17.83
CA ALA A 499 -15.15 -47.68 18.65
C ALA A 499 -15.33 -46.22 18.21
N GLN A 500 -16.48 -45.66 18.52
CA GLN A 500 -16.78 -44.25 18.31
C GLN A 500 -16.60 -43.46 19.61
N ALA A 501 -15.87 -42.35 19.55
CA ALA A 501 -15.64 -41.40 20.63
C ALA A 501 -16.02 -40.00 20.13
N ASP A 502 -17.26 -39.58 20.36
CA ASP A 502 -17.78 -38.31 19.83
C ASP A 502 -17.19 -37.07 20.50
N GLY A 503 -17.07 -35.97 19.73
CA GLY A 503 -16.63 -34.67 20.23
C GLY A 503 -15.12 -34.54 20.47
N VAL A 504 -14.33 -35.46 19.93
CA VAL A 504 -12.86 -35.51 20.12
C VAL A 504 -12.13 -35.07 18.84
N ASP A 505 -11.14 -34.21 18.99
CA ASP A 505 -10.26 -33.84 17.88
C ASP A 505 -9.21 -34.95 17.59
N MET A 506 -8.39 -34.77 16.55
CA MET A 506 -7.42 -35.78 16.15
C MET A 506 -6.35 -36.06 17.23
N ASN A 507 -5.96 -35.05 18.00
CA ASN A 507 -4.98 -35.21 19.08
C ASN A 507 -5.57 -35.97 20.26
N GLY A 508 -6.81 -35.66 20.63
CA GLY A 508 -7.55 -36.41 21.63
C GLY A 508 -7.76 -37.88 21.23
N LEU A 509 -8.11 -38.14 19.96
CA LEU A 509 -8.21 -39.51 19.45
C LEU A 509 -6.89 -40.27 19.55
N ARG A 510 -5.77 -39.61 19.24
CA ARG A 510 -4.44 -40.21 19.37
C ARG A 510 -4.15 -40.64 20.81
N ASN A 511 -4.31 -39.71 21.75
CA ASN A 511 -4.10 -39.97 23.18
C ASN A 511 -5.01 -41.08 23.70
N LEU A 512 -6.25 -41.12 23.22
CA LEU A 512 -7.24 -42.11 23.62
C LEU A 512 -6.90 -43.50 23.08
N GLY A 513 -6.50 -43.59 21.82
CA GLY A 513 -6.09 -44.85 21.24
C GLY A 513 -4.78 -45.37 21.85
N ASP A 514 -3.85 -44.51 22.26
CA ASP A 514 -2.67 -44.94 23.04
C ASP A 514 -3.07 -45.51 24.41
N GLN A 515 -3.99 -44.88 25.14
CA GLN A 515 -4.49 -45.43 26.41
C GLN A 515 -5.24 -46.75 26.24
N LEU A 516 -6.06 -46.86 25.21
CA LEU A 516 -6.77 -48.12 24.90
C LEU A 516 -5.77 -49.21 24.48
N LYS A 517 -4.68 -48.84 23.79
CA LYS A 517 -3.63 -49.77 23.38
C LYS A 517 -2.91 -50.34 24.59
N ASP A 518 -2.56 -49.49 25.54
CA ASP A 518 -1.93 -49.91 26.80
C ASP A 518 -2.82 -50.87 27.60
N LYS A 519 -4.15 -50.64 27.59
CA LYS A 519 -5.10 -51.54 28.26
C LYS A 519 -5.36 -52.84 27.47
N LEU A 520 -5.42 -52.78 26.13
CA LEU A 520 -5.67 -53.93 25.26
C LEU A 520 -4.47 -54.90 25.24
N GLY A 521 -3.27 -54.36 25.46
CA GLY A 521 -2.00 -55.10 25.40
C GLY A 521 -1.53 -55.22 23.95
N GLU A 522 -1.85 -56.32 23.29
CA GLU A 522 -1.49 -56.58 21.89
C GLU A 522 -2.74 -56.61 21.01
N GLY A 523 -2.75 -55.81 19.94
CA GLY A 523 -3.90 -55.68 19.04
C GLY A 523 -3.90 -54.44 18.16
N VAL A 524 -5.09 -54.15 17.62
CA VAL A 524 -5.37 -53.01 16.73
C VAL A 524 -6.51 -52.20 17.31
N ILE A 525 -6.36 -50.88 17.33
CA ILE A 525 -7.40 -49.95 17.77
C ILE A 525 -7.74 -49.01 16.63
N VAL A 526 -9.03 -48.84 16.38
CA VAL A 526 -9.58 -47.89 15.42
C VAL A 526 -10.63 -47.06 16.13
N LEU A 527 -10.44 -45.75 16.11
CA LEU A 527 -11.35 -44.79 16.71
C LEU A 527 -11.89 -43.84 15.67
N ALA A 528 -13.19 -43.56 15.77
CA ALA A 528 -13.86 -42.52 15.00
C ALA A 528 -14.43 -41.44 15.93
N SER A 529 -14.38 -40.18 15.52
CA SER A 529 -15.02 -39.06 16.22
C SER A 529 -15.77 -38.20 15.23
N VAL A 530 -16.96 -37.74 15.60
CA VAL A 530 -17.70 -36.71 14.89
C VAL A 530 -17.66 -35.41 15.69
N THR A 531 -17.18 -34.34 15.06
CA THR A 531 -17.16 -32.98 15.60
C THR A 531 -17.58 -31.99 14.52
N ASP A 532 -18.63 -31.21 14.78
CA ASP A 532 -19.14 -30.16 13.86
C ASP A 532 -19.34 -30.64 12.41
N GLY A 533 -19.88 -31.85 12.22
CA GLY A 533 -20.12 -32.45 10.91
C GLY A 533 -18.88 -32.98 10.18
N LYS A 534 -17.70 -32.92 10.81
CA LYS A 534 -16.46 -33.53 10.32
C LYS A 534 -16.17 -34.82 11.08
N VAL A 535 -15.63 -35.79 10.36
CA VAL A 535 -15.22 -37.08 10.92
C VAL A 535 -13.71 -37.12 11.04
N ASN A 536 -13.21 -37.56 12.19
CA ASN A 536 -11.80 -37.91 12.39
C ASN A 536 -11.69 -39.41 12.62
N LEU A 537 -10.77 -40.06 11.92
CA LEU A 537 -10.44 -41.47 12.09
C LEU A 537 -8.99 -41.62 12.51
N MET A 538 -8.74 -42.50 13.48
CA MET A 538 -7.41 -42.84 13.97
C MET A 538 -7.30 -44.37 14.04
N ALA A 539 -6.19 -44.92 13.57
CA ALA A 539 -5.86 -46.33 13.78
C ALA A 539 -4.44 -46.48 14.35
N THR A 540 -4.28 -47.38 15.32
CA THR A 540 -2.98 -47.80 15.86
C THR A 540 -2.89 -49.32 15.91
N ALA A 541 -1.71 -49.86 15.62
CA ALA A 541 -1.42 -51.29 15.69
C ALA A 541 -0.16 -51.52 16.54
N THR A 542 -0.19 -52.54 17.39
CA THR A 542 0.96 -52.94 18.23
C THR A 542 1.97 -53.77 17.45
N ASP A 543 3.18 -53.93 17.98
CA ASP A 543 4.26 -54.65 17.30
C ASP A 543 3.91 -56.12 17.00
N GLY A 544 3.13 -56.78 17.86
CA GLY A 544 2.60 -58.12 17.59
C GLY A 544 1.64 -58.15 16.40
N ALA A 545 0.73 -57.18 16.31
CA ALA A 545 -0.20 -57.07 15.18
C ALA A 545 0.53 -56.73 13.86
N LEU A 546 1.56 -55.89 13.90
CA LEU A 546 2.41 -55.59 12.74
C LEU A 546 3.13 -56.83 12.23
N LYS A 547 3.68 -57.66 13.13
CA LYS A 547 4.36 -58.92 12.76
C LYS A 547 3.41 -59.94 12.12
N GLN A 548 2.12 -59.86 12.43
CA GLN A 548 1.07 -60.68 11.81
C GLN A 548 0.55 -60.09 10.48
N GLY A 549 1.11 -58.96 10.02
CA GLY A 549 0.81 -58.38 8.71
C GLY A 549 -0.13 -57.17 8.71
N VAL A 550 -0.62 -56.73 9.88
CA VAL A 550 -1.50 -55.55 9.97
C VAL A 550 -0.72 -54.27 9.67
N HIS A 551 -1.33 -53.34 8.94
CA HIS A 551 -0.76 -52.03 8.62
C HIS A 551 -1.79 -50.91 8.78
N ALA A 552 -1.64 -50.07 9.80
CA ALA A 552 -2.58 -48.99 10.15
C ALA A 552 -2.82 -48.02 8.99
N GLY A 553 -1.78 -47.67 8.21
CA GLY A 553 -1.92 -46.84 7.00
C GLY A 553 -2.83 -47.44 5.91
N ASN A 554 -2.80 -48.76 5.71
CA ASN A 554 -3.64 -49.44 4.72
C ASN A 554 -5.07 -49.60 5.25
N LEU A 555 -5.20 -49.87 6.55
CA LEU A 555 -6.46 -49.90 7.26
C LEU A 555 -7.21 -48.57 7.12
N ILE A 556 -6.55 -47.44 7.40
CA ILE A 556 -7.13 -46.10 7.25
C ILE A 556 -7.54 -45.81 5.80
N LYS A 557 -6.71 -46.17 4.81
CA LYS A 557 -7.05 -45.99 3.39
C LYS A 557 -8.31 -46.76 2.99
N ALA A 558 -8.52 -47.95 3.54
CA ALA A 558 -9.68 -48.78 3.25
C ALA A 558 -10.98 -48.22 3.83
N ILE A 559 -10.93 -47.55 4.99
CA ILE A 559 -12.13 -47.06 5.68
C ILE A 559 -12.42 -45.57 5.46
N ALA A 560 -11.41 -44.75 5.12
CA ALA A 560 -11.56 -43.29 4.99
C ALA A 560 -12.55 -42.88 3.89
N GLY A 561 -12.68 -43.65 2.81
CA GLY A 561 -13.63 -43.38 1.73
C GLY A 561 -15.09 -43.45 2.18
N LEU A 562 -15.41 -44.29 3.17
CA LEU A 562 -16.77 -44.47 3.70
C LEU A 562 -17.27 -43.23 4.45
N VAL A 563 -16.35 -42.47 5.04
CA VAL A 563 -16.62 -41.19 5.72
C VAL A 563 -16.42 -39.98 4.80
N GLY A 564 -16.32 -40.20 3.48
CA GLY A 564 -16.12 -39.13 2.49
C GLY A 564 -14.78 -38.41 2.66
N GLY A 565 -13.74 -39.17 3.01
CA GLY A 565 -12.45 -38.66 3.45
C GLY A 565 -11.25 -39.34 2.81
N GLY A 566 -10.06 -38.90 3.20
CA GLY A 566 -8.78 -39.46 2.78
C GLY A 566 -7.75 -39.34 3.89
N GLY A 567 -6.83 -40.31 3.97
CA GLY A 567 -5.79 -40.29 4.97
C GLY A 567 -4.71 -41.34 4.76
N GLY A 568 -3.78 -41.37 5.70
CA GLY A 568 -2.59 -42.20 5.61
C GLY A 568 -1.73 -42.07 6.87
N GLY A 569 -0.67 -42.87 6.92
CA GLY A 569 0.23 -42.89 8.06
C GLY A 569 1.25 -44.02 7.97
N ARG A 570 1.96 -44.21 9.08
CA ARG A 570 2.98 -45.24 9.24
C ARG A 570 2.32 -46.61 9.47
N PRO A 571 3.07 -47.72 9.36
CA PRO A 571 2.54 -49.06 9.63
C PRO A 571 1.87 -49.17 11.00
N ASN A 572 2.44 -48.53 12.02
CA ASN A 572 1.97 -48.60 13.40
C ASN A 572 0.88 -47.58 13.77
N MET A 573 0.72 -46.48 13.02
CA MET A 573 -0.27 -45.45 13.31
C MET A 573 -0.65 -44.65 12.06
N ALA A 574 -1.95 -44.43 11.86
CA ALA A 574 -2.47 -43.63 10.77
C ALA A 574 -3.73 -42.86 11.14
N GLN A 575 -4.04 -41.82 10.35
CA GLN A 575 -5.17 -40.93 10.59
C GLN A 575 -5.83 -40.47 9.28
N ALA A 576 -7.12 -40.18 9.34
CA ALA A 576 -7.89 -39.60 8.24
C ALA A 576 -8.93 -38.60 8.73
N GLY A 577 -9.30 -37.66 7.86
CA GLY A 577 -10.44 -36.77 8.04
C GLY A 577 -11.49 -37.01 6.97
N GLY A 578 -12.77 -36.85 7.32
CA GLY A 578 -13.94 -37.04 6.46
C GLY A 578 -15.04 -36.01 6.69
N LYS A 579 -16.04 -36.00 5.81
CA LYS A 579 -17.17 -35.07 5.84
C LYS A 579 -18.54 -35.77 5.88
N ASN A 580 -18.56 -37.09 6.04
CA ASN A 580 -19.79 -37.89 6.09
C ASN A 580 -19.91 -38.64 7.43
N PRO A 581 -20.55 -38.03 8.46
CA PRO A 581 -20.79 -38.67 9.76
C PRO A 581 -21.61 -39.96 9.68
N GLU A 582 -22.54 -40.06 8.73
CA GLU A 582 -23.40 -41.26 8.57
C GLU A 582 -22.58 -42.50 8.19
N GLY A 583 -21.40 -42.32 7.60
CA GLY A 583 -20.50 -43.40 7.22
C GLY A 583 -19.64 -43.97 8.35
N VAL A 584 -19.69 -43.40 9.57
CA VAL A 584 -18.82 -43.80 10.69
C VAL A 584 -19.04 -45.25 11.11
N GLN A 585 -20.29 -45.68 11.27
CA GLN A 585 -20.59 -47.05 11.67
C GLN A 585 -20.07 -48.08 10.64
N ALA A 586 -20.33 -47.81 9.35
CA ALA A 586 -19.83 -48.65 8.26
C ALA A 586 -18.29 -48.67 8.20
N ALA A 587 -17.63 -47.55 8.50
CA ALA A 587 -16.17 -47.47 8.56
C ALA A 587 -15.58 -48.30 9.71
N LEU A 588 -16.20 -48.29 10.89
CA LEU A 588 -15.76 -49.11 12.03
C LEU A 588 -15.96 -50.61 11.78
N GLU A 589 -17.08 -51.01 11.19
CA GLU A 589 -17.31 -52.40 10.78
C GLU A 589 -16.30 -52.86 9.73
N LYS A 590 -16.08 -52.03 8.70
CA LYS A 590 -15.10 -52.31 7.64
C LYS A 590 -13.68 -52.39 8.17
N ALA A 591 -13.36 -51.68 9.26
CA ALA A 591 -12.06 -51.74 9.88
C ALA A 591 -11.73 -53.14 10.39
N VAL A 592 -12.69 -53.82 11.03
CA VAL A 592 -12.51 -55.19 11.52
C VAL A 592 -12.29 -56.18 10.37
N GLU A 593 -13.09 -56.10 9.31
CA GLU A 593 -12.90 -56.93 8.10
C GLU A 593 -11.54 -56.70 7.44
N THR A 594 -11.11 -55.42 7.40
CA THR A 594 -9.84 -55.06 6.78
C THR A 594 -8.67 -55.63 7.56
N VAL A 595 -8.73 -55.63 8.90
CA VAL A 595 -7.73 -56.31 9.73
C VAL A 595 -7.70 -57.82 9.44
N GLU A 596 -8.86 -58.48 9.32
CA GLU A 596 -8.93 -59.90 8.96
C GLU A 596 -8.26 -60.22 7.61
N SER A 597 -8.42 -59.33 6.63
CA SER A 597 -7.84 -59.47 5.30
C SER A 597 -6.32 -59.23 5.25
N GLN A 598 -5.77 -58.50 6.23
CA GLN A 598 -4.34 -58.19 6.31
C GLN A 598 -3.53 -59.24 7.06
N ILE A 599 -4.18 -60.02 7.94
CA ILE A 599 -3.53 -61.08 8.72
C ILE A 599 -3.35 -62.33 7.85
N GLN A 600 -2.09 -62.77 7.74
CA GLN A 600 -1.68 -63.95 6.97
C GLN A 600 -2.03 -65.27 7.65
#